data_AF-A0AAD9TI12-F1
#
_entry.id   AF-A0AAD9TI12-F1
#
_cell.length_a   1.000
_cell.length_b   1.000
_cell.length_c   1.000
_cell.angle_alpha   90.00
_cell.angle_beta   90.00
_cell.angle_gamma   90.00
#
_symmetry.space_group_name_H-M   'P 1'
#
loop_
_entity.id
_entity.type
_entity.pdbx_description
1 polymer ?
#
loop_
_entity_poly.entity_id
_entity_poly.type
_entity_poly.pdbx_seq_one_letter_code
_entity_poly.pdbx_strand_id
1 'polypeptide(L)'
;MVLMAETEVLKTRMDVHKSKRNIKPKVFDPAISKFFVQLPRKLQNCLQARFMKFAKDSDGENSASSVLRKGKGSSTALEVDLERQLQCWRENPLWADQLPEIKVSVPKGSLCNLNVKVDVGLPPDAIYNIVTDPDNKRVFKNIKEVISRKVLVDEGLRQVVELDQAAIWKFLWWSGTISVNVLVDQNREDHSMKFKQVKTGFMEKFEGCWRVEPLFVDEKLCFPYKPKTWADYHLCTGGKGRIASRVSLDQLIQPAIVPPPPISWYLRGITAKTTEMLINDLLAETARIRRGLDTARPNEKLEEMCREIEDDCQIDQISNIKERWSLRRRNAKQHHKRLLTG
;
A
#
# COMPACT_ATOMS: atom_id res chain seq x y z
N MET A 1 -48.80 62.06 10.20
CA MET A 1 -48.52 62.55 8.84
C MET A 1 -47.27 61.81 8.35
N VAL A 2 -47.33 60.85 7.42
CA VAL A 2 -47.55 61.03 5.96
C VAL A 2 -46.30 61.78 5.44
N LEU A 3 -45.34 61.26 4.65
CA LEU A 3 -45.26 60.29 3.54
C LEU A 3 -43.83 59.65 3.53
N MET A 4 -43.60 58.36 3.22
CA MET A 4 -43.70 57.67 1.91
C MET A 4 -42.85 58.29 0.80
N ALA A 5 -41.76 57.61 0.45
CA ALA A 5 -41.11 57.70 -0.86
C ALA A 5 -40.80 56.28 -1.35
N GLU A 6 -41.65 55.79 -2.25
CA GLU A 6 -41.44 54.61 -3.10
C GLU A 6 -40.73 55.04 -4.39
N THR A 7 -39.81 54.20 -4.88
CA THR A 7 -39.49 53.87 -6.30
C THR A 7 -38.12 53.17 -6.28
N GLU A 8 -37.81 52.07 -6.95
CA GLU A 8 -38.51 51.20 -7.89
C GLU A 8 -37.70 49.87 -7.91
N VAL A 9 -38.33 48.72 -7.70
CA VAL A 9 -37.67 47.40 -7.77
C VAL A 9 -37.79 46.86 -9.18
N LEU A 10 -36.69 46.90 -9.94
CA LEU A 10 -36.59 46.28 -11.26
C LEU A 10 -36.55 44.75 -11.11
N LYS A 11 -37.69 44.15 -11.44
CA LYS A 11 -38.00 42.72 -11.30
C LYS A 11 -37.55 41.98 -12.55
N THR A 12 -36.31 41.52 -12.60
CA THR A 12 -35.86 40.63 -13.68
C THR A 12 -36.22 39.19 -13.33
N ARG A 13 -37.33 38.72 -13.90
CA ARG A 13 -37.68 37.29 -13.96
C ARG A 13 -36.64 36.56 -14.81
N MET A 14 -35.87 35.66 -14.22
CA MET A 14 -35.13 34.63 -14.95
C MET A 14 -35.75 33.27 -14.63
N ASP A 15 -36.52 32.78 -15.61
CA ASP A 15 -37.03 31.42 -15.68
C ASP A 15 -35.84 30.45 -15.78
N VAL A 16 -35.56 29.70 -14.71
CA VAL A 16 -34.58 28.61 -14.76
C VAL A 16 -35.32 27.32 -15.07
N HIS A 17 -35.24 26.97 -16.35
CA HIS A 17 -35.66 25.72 -16.94
C HIS A 17 -35.15 24.52 -16.11
N LYS A 18 -36.08 23.78 -15.49
CA LYS A 18 -35.80 22.51 -14.77
C LYS A 18 -35.35 21.42 -15.77
N SER A 19 -34.06 21.45 -16.12
CA SER A 19 -33.39 20.30 -16.75
C SER A 19 -33.14 19.23 -15.68
N LYS A 20 -34.09 18.28 -15.53
CA LYS A 20 -33.85 16.99 -14.87
C LYS A 20 -32.79 16.21 -15.66
N ARG A 21 -31.50 16.47 -15.40
CA ARG A 21 -30.43 15.54 -15.79
C ARG A 21 -30.40 14.42 -14.77
N ASN A 22 -30.92 13.26 -15.16
CA ASN A 22 -30.68 11.97 -14.52
C ASN A 22 -29.17 11.67 -14.55
N ILE A 23 -28.42 12.20 -13.59
CA ILE A 23 -27.06 11.76 -13.32
C ILE A 23 -27.20 10.45 -12.55
N LYS A 24 -27.26 9.34 -13.28
CA LYS A 24 -26.98 8.02 -12.71
C LYS A 24 -25.59 8.11 -12.05
N PRO A 25 -25.43 7.87 -10.75
CA PRO A 25 -24.11 7.83 -10.14
C PRO A 25 -23.34 6.69 -10.83
N LYS A 26 -22.18 7.02 -11.41
CA LYS A 26 -21.28 6.03 -12.00
C LYS A 26 -20.97 5.00 -10.92
N VAL A 27 -21.34 3.77 -11.22
CA VAL A 27 -21.15 2.56 -10.43
C VAL A 27 -19.68 2.46 -10.01
N PHE A 28 -19.48 2.19 -8.72
CA PHE A 28 -18.21 1.97 -8.04
C PHE A 28 -17.29 1.02 -8.81
N ASP A 29 -15.97 1.19 -8.65
CA ASP A 29 -15.01 0.16 -9.03
C ASP A 29 -15.32 -1.13 -8.22
N PRO A 30 -15.71 -2.25 -8.87
CA PRO A 30 -16.03 -3.50 -8.20
C PRO A 30 -14.85 -4.14 -7.47
N ALA A 31 -13.62 -3.63 -7.60
CA ALA A 31 -12.42 -4.24 -7.06
C ALA A 31 -12.32 -4.16 -5.53
N ILE A 32 -12.86 -3.11 -4.90
CA ILE A 32 -12.77 -2.90 -3.44
C ILE A 32 -13.90 -3.63 -2.71
N SER A 33 -15.12 -3.67 -3.27
CA SER A 33 -16.26 -4.38 -2.66
C SER A 33 -16.09 -5.90 -2.62
N LYS A 34 -15.26 -6.47 -3.51
CA LYS A 34 -14.94 -7.90 -3.57
C LYS A 34 -13.94 -8.38 -2.52
N PHE A 35 -13.33 -7.47 -1.75
CA PHE A 35 -12.32 -7.82 -0.73
C PHE A 35 -12.80 -8.91 0.24
N PHE A 36 -14.04 -8.78 0.75
CA PHE A 36 -14.62 -9.79 1.62
C PHE A 36 -14.97 -11.10 0.91
N VAL A 37 -15.40 -11.04 -0.36
CA VAL A 37 -15.76 -12.23 -1.16
C VAL A 37 -14.54 -13.09 -1.45
N GLN A 38 -13.35 -12.48 -1.55
CA GLN A 38 -12.09 -13.17 -1.83
C GLN A 38 -11.37 -13.67 -0.58
N LEU A 39 -11.73 -13.22 0.63
CA LEU A 39 -11.15 -13.72 1.88
C LEU A 39 -11.50 -15.21 2.07
N PRO A 40 -10.58 -16.05 2.57
CA PRO A 40 -10.87 -17.46 2.84
C PRO A 40 -12.14 -17.63 3.68
N ARG A 41 -13.01 -18.60 3.36
CA ARG A 41 -14.30 -18.81 4.07
C ARG A 41 -14.15 -18.91 5.60
N LYS A 42 -13.02 -19.44 6.09
CA LYS A 42 -12.68 -19.48 7.53
C LYS A 42 -12.55 -18.10 8.15
N LEU A 43 -11.98 -17.12 7.42
CA LEU A 43 -11.91 -15.73 7.84
C LEU A 43 -13.21 -14.99 7.58
N GLN A 44 -13.94 -15.27 6.51
CA GLN A 44 -15.28 -14.69 6.32
C GLN A 44 -16.15 -14.99 7.52
N ASN A 45 -16.15 -16.23 8.02
CA ASN A 45 -16.92 -16.64 9.19
C ASN A 45 -16.33 -16.10 10.52
N CYS A 46 -15.01 -16.05 10.67
CA CYS A 46 -14.36 -15.53 11.89
C CYS A 46 -14.45 -13.99 12.01
N LEU A 47 -14.33 -13.29 10.88
CA LEU A 47 -14.56 -11.86 10.78
C LEU A 47 -16.06 -11.57 10.88
N GLN A 48 -16.95 -12.31 10.22
CA GLN A 48 -18.40 -12.20 10.47
C GLN A 48 -18.72 -12.43 11.94
N ALA A 49 -18.17 -13.43 12.61
CA ALA A 49 -18.40 -13.67 14.04
C ALA A 49 -17.84 -12.54 14.94
N ARG A 50 -16.73 -11.88 14.54
CA ARG A 50 -16.17 -10.71 15.23
C ARG A 50 -16.95 -9.41 14.95
N PHE A 51 -17.51 -9.26 13.75
CA PHE A 51 -18.31 -8.10 13.34
C PHE A 51 -19.79 -8.21 13.78
N MET A 52 -20.36 -9.42 13.80
CA MET A 52 -21.72 -9.70 14.29
C MET A 52 -21.83 -9.64 15.82
N LYS A 53 -20.70 -9.61 16.54
CA LYS A 53 -20.68 -9.40 18.00
C LYS A 53 -21.11 -8.00 18.45
N PHE A 54 -21.53 -7.12 17.53
CA PHE A 54 -22.16 -5.82 17.80
C PHE A 54 -23.67 -5.78 17.52
N ALA A 55 -24.30 -6.93 17.25
CA ALA A 55 -25.76 -7.07 17.23
C ALA A 55 -26.20 -8.27 18.10
N LYS A 56 -26.53 -7.94 19.36
CA LYS A 56 -27.39 -8.63 20.36
C LYS A 56 -27.68 -10.16 20.27
N ASP A 57 -27.33 -10.84 21.37
CA ASP A 57 -27.88 -12.02 22.08
C ASP A 57 -28.60 -13.19 21.38
N SER A 58 -28.25 -14.38 21.91
CA SER A 58 -28.97 -15.67 22.07
C SER A 58 -28.53 -16.88 21.22
N ASP A 59 -28.07 -17.89 21.97
CA ASP A 59 -28.07 -19.35 21.82
C ASP A 59 -27.38 -20.10 20.66
N GLY A 60 -26.56 -21.10 21.08
CA GLY A 60 -26.71 -22.47 20.59
C GLY A 60 -25.70 -23.05 19.57
N GLU A 61 -24.71 -23.77 20.09
CA GLU A 61 -24.16 -25.07 19.61
C GLU A 61 -23.28 -25.23 18.33
N ASN A 62 -22.05 -25.69 18.60
CA ASN A 62 -21.26 -26.81 18.05
C ASN A 62 -21.33 -27.20 16.55
N SER A 63 -20.18 -27.19 15.86
CA SER A 63 -19.60 -28.42 15.26
C SER A 63 -18.21 -28.25 14.62
N ALA A 64 -17.53 -29.39 14.54
CA ALA A 64 -16.10 -29.63 14.41
C ALA A 64 -15.43 -29.21 13.08
N SER A 65 -14.15 -28.85 13.17
CA SER A 65 -13.28 -28.53 12.04
C SER A 65 -12.37 -29.72 11.66
N SER A 66 -12.37 -30.13 10.40
CA SER A 66 -11.33 -30.98 9.82
C SER A 66 -10.32 -30.15 9.03
N VAL A 67 -9.05 -30.20 9.44
CA VAL A 67 -7.90 -29.53 8.82
C VAL A 67 -7.31 -30.45 7.76
N LEU A 68 -7.34 -30.04 6.49
CA LEU A 68 -6.50 -30.63 5.45
C LEU A 68 -5.34 -29.67 5.17
N ARG A 69 -4.14 -30.06 5.63
CA ARG A 69 -2.86 -29.43 5.27
C ARG A 69 -2.45 -29.90 3.88
N LYS A 70 -2.23 -28.95 2.97
CA LYS A 70 -1.46 -29.12 1.72
C LYS A 70 -0.89 -27.74 1.42
N GLY A 71 0.36 -27.51 1.09
CA GLY A 71 1.57 -28.31 0.89
C GLY A 71 2.60 -27.26 0.47
N LYS A 72 3.77 -27.29 1.10
CA LYS A 72 4.79 -26.24 1.07
C LYS A 72 5.61 -26.35 -0.22
N GLY A 73 5.53 -25.38 -1.12
CA GLY A 73 6.38 -25.34 -2.31
C GLY A 73 6.07 -24.20 -3.27
N SER A 74 6.66 -23.01 -3.06
CA SER A 74 6.78 -21.98 -4.12
C SER A 74 7.83 -20.89 -3.87
N SER A 75 8.49 -20.84 -2.70
CA SER A 75 9.36 -19.71 -2.30
C SER A 75 10.62 -19.54 -3.18
N THR A 76 11.25 -20.63 -3.59
CA THR A 76 12.60 -20.60 -4.17
C THR A 76 12.65 -20.18 -5.64
N ALA A 77 11.63 -20.50 -6.45
CA ALA A 77 11.63 -20.14 -7.87
C ALA A 77 11.43 -18.63 -8.11
N LEU A 78 10.61 -17.98 -7.27
CA LEU A 78 10.36 -16.53 -7.34
C LEU A 78 11.58 -15.72 -6.87
N GLU A 79 12.27 -16.18 -5.83
CA GLU A 79 13.50 -15.55 -5.33
C GLU A 79 14.63 -15.59 -6.40
N VAL A 80 14.76 -16.71 -7.12
CA VAL A 80 15.72 -16.86 -8.22
C VAL A 80 15.41 -15.95 -9.41
N ASP A 81 14.12 -15.73 -9.73
CA ASP A 81 13.74 -14.80 -10.81
C ASP A 81 13.95 -13.33 -10.44
N LEU A 82 13.69 -12.95 -9.18
CA LEU A 82 13.93 -11.60 -8.68
C LEU A 82 15.42 -11.24 -8.72
N GLU A 83 16.31 -12.09 -8.22
CA GLU A 83 17.75 -11.80 -8.22
C GLU A 83 18.29 -11.63 -9.64
N ARG A 84 17.82 -12.45 -10.58
CA ARG A 84 18.18 -12.31 -12.00
C ARG A 84 17.69 -10.99 -12.58
N GLN A 85 16.49 -10.55 -12.23
CA GLN A 85 15.99 -9.25 -12.67
C GLN A 85 16.78 -8.09 -12.05
N LEU A 86 17.14 -8.17 -10.76
CA LEU A 86 18.02 -7.17 -10.13
C LEU A 86 19.42 -7.14 -10.77
N GLN A 87 19.93 -8.29 -11.21
CA GLN A 87 21.17 -8.37 -11.99
C GLN A 87 21.05 -7.64 -13.34
N CYS A 88 19.94 -7.79 -14.06
CA CYS A 88 19.71 -7.05 -15.30
C CYS A 88 19.70 -5.53 -15.06
N TRP A 89 19.15 -5.10 -13.92
CA TRP A 89 19.18 -3.70 -13.49
C TRP A 89 20.60 -3.23 -13.07
N ARG A 90 21.44 -4.10 -12.49
CA ARG A 90 22.87 -3.82 -12.22
C ARG A 90 23.66 -3.57 -13.49
N GLU A 91 23.43 -4.38 -14.52
CA GLU A 91 24.14 -4.27 -15.80
C GLU A 91 23.77 -2.99 -16.55
N ASN A 92 22.52 -2.54 -16.42
CA ASN A 92 22.05 -1.31 -17.03
C ASN A 92 21.07 -0.58 -16.08
N PRO A 93 21.58 0.33 -15.22
CA PRO A 93 20.76 1.04 -14.24
C PRO A 93 20.02 2.24 -14.82
N LEU A 94 20.16 2.53 -16.12
CA LEU A 94 19.57 3.71 -16.75
C LEU A 94 18.03 3.68 -16.67
N TRP A 95 17.48 4.63 -15.92
CA TRP A 95 16.05 4.83 -15.77
C TRP A 95 15.76 6.33 -15.60
N ALA A 96 14.70 6.81 -16.26
CA ALA A 96 14.21 8.16 -16.08
C ALA A 96 12.92 8.09 -15.25
N ASP A 97 12.99 8.55 -14.00
CA ASP A 97 11.81 8.61 -13.14
C ASP A 97 10.78 9.58 -13.74
N GLN A 98 9.54 9.11 -13.87
CA GLN A 98 8.43 9.91 -14.37
C GLN A 98 7.65 10.51 -13.20
N LEU A 99 7.00 11.65 -13.45
CA LEU A 99 6.10 12.24 -12.48
C LEU A 99 4.87 11.33 -12.28
N PRO A 100 4.44 11.11 -11.02
CA PRO A 100 3.26 10.30 -10.75
C PRO A 100 1.99 11.01 -11.24
N GLU A 101 1.09 10.24 -11.86
CA GLU A 101 -0.28 10.70 -12.13
C GLU A 101 -1.11 10.59 -10.85
N ILE A 102 -1.43 11.73 -10.22
CA ILE A 102 -2.25 11.77 -9.00
C ILE A 102 -3.62 12.39 -9.31
N LYS A 103 -4.68 11.62 -9.10
CA LYS A 103 -6.08 12.04 -9.30
C LYS A 103 -6.82 11.97 -7.97
N VAL A 104 -7.29 13.12 -7.50
CA VAL A 104 -8.05 13.24 -6.25
C VAL A 104 -9.43 13.83 -6.54
N SER A 105 -10.47 13.15 -6.07
CA SER A 105 -11.86 13.60 -6.20
C SER A 105 -12.58 13.57 -4.85
N VAL A 106 -13.46 14.55 -4.63
CA VAL A 106 -14.26 14.68 -3.40
C VAL A 106 -15.74 14.71 -3.79
N PRO A 107 -16.39 13.54 -3.98
CA PRO A 107 -17.74 13.48 -4.55
C PRO A 107 -18.83 14.04 -3.62
N LYS A 108 -18.77 13.78 -2.31
CA LYS A 108 -19.73 14.29 -1.33
C LYS A 108 -19.13 14.31 0.08
N GLY A 109 -19.42 15.37 0.82
CA GLY A 109 -18.99 15.52 2.21
C GLY A 109 -17.46 15.51 2.32
N SER A 110 -16.94 14.68 3.22
CA SER A 110 -15.51 14.51 3.45
C SER A 110 -14.91 13.27 2.76
N LEU A 111 -15.69 12.54 1.96
CA LEU A 111 -15.21 11.35 1.25
C LEU A 111 -14.27 11.77 0.12
N CYS A 112 -13.08 11.19 0.10
CA CYS A 112 -12.04 11.45 -0.88
C CYS A 112 -11.65 10.15 -1.59
N ASN A 113 -11.69 10.15 -2.92
CA ASN A 113 -11.10 9.09 -3.74
C ASN A 113 -9.77 9.56 -4.29
N LEU A 114 -8.76 8.73 -4.13
CA LEU A 114 -7.41 8.93 -4.62
C LEU A 114 -7.09 7.79 -5.59
N ASN A 115 -6.57 8.14 -6.76
CA ASN A 115 -5.94 7.22 -7.68
C ASN A 115 -4.54 7.75 -8.00
N VAL A 116 -3.54 6.88 -7.91
CA VAL A 116 -2.16 7.15 -8.28
C VAL A 116 -1.73 6.15 -9.32
N LYS A 117 -0.95 6.60 -10.30
CA LYS A 117 -0.15 5.73 -11.18
C LYS A 117 1.26 6.28 -11.34
N VAL A 118 2.26 5.42 -11.22
CA VAL A 118 3.66 5.77 -11.44
C VAL A 118 4.44 4.57 -11.96
N ASP A 119 5.29 4.81 -12.95
CA ASP A 119 6.19 3.80 -13.47
C ASP A 119 7.53 3.88 -12.72
N VAL A 120 8.01 2.73 -12.23
CA VAL A 120 9.14 2.62 -11.31
C VAL A 120 10.14 1.61 -11.85
N GLY A 121 11.41 2.01 -11.94
CA GLY A 121 12.49 1.18 -12.49
C GLY A 121 13.02 0.14 -11.49
N LEU A 122 12.19 -0.86 -11.17
CA LEU A 122 12.53 -2.10 -10.46
C LEU A 122 11.48 -3.17 -10.83
N PRO A 123 11.78 -4.48 -10.70
CA PRO A 123 10.82 -5.54 -11.00
C PRO A 123 9.66 -5.59 -9.97
N PRO A 124 8.48 -6.13 -10.35
CA PRO A 124 7.30 -6.13 -9.49
C PRO A 124 7.50 -6.72 -8.10
N ASP A 125 8.24 -7.82 -7.99
CA ASP A 125 8.53 -8.44 -6.70
C ASP A 125 9.35 -7.53 -5.76
N ALA A 126 10.26 -6.72 -6.30
CA ALA A 126 11.04 -5.77 -5.50
C ALA A 126 10.14 -4.67 -4.92
N ILE A 127 9.25 -4.11 -5.75
CA ILE A 127 8.29 -3.09 -5.29
C ILE A 127 7.29 -3.69 -4.30
N TYR A 128 6.80 -4.89 -4.59
CA TYR A 128 5.88 -5.61 -3.72
C TYR A 128 6.49 -5.86 -2.34
N ASN A 129 7.77 -6.23 -2.28
CA ASN A 129 8.51 -6.37 -1.02
C ASN A 129 8.52 -5.07 -0.22
N ILE A 130 8.75 -3.92 -0.87
CA ILE A 130 8.77 -2.61 -0.20
C ILE A 130 7.40 -2.26 0.40
N VAL A 131 6.33 -2.38 -0.39
CA VAL A 131 4.98 -1.95 0.05
C VAL A 131 4.37 -2.89 1.08
N THR A 132 4.74 -4.17 1.06
CA THR A 132 4.27 -5.17 2.04
C THR A 132 5.18 -5.30 3.25
N ASP A 133 6.33 -4.62 3.25
CA ASP A 133 7.28 -4.66 4.35
C ASP A 133 6.60 -4.13 5.62
N PRO A 134 6.44 -4.96 6.66
CA PRO A 134 5.92 -4.52 7.94
C PRO A 134 6.85 -3.55 8.70
N ASP A 135 8.10 -3.34 8.28
CA ASP A 135 8.98 -2.27 8.80
C ASP A 135 9.27 -1.21 7.74
N ASN A 136 8.25 -0.86 6.96
CA ASN A 136 8.35 0.16 5.91
C ASN A 136 8.48 1.61 6.41
N LYS A 137 8.63 1.85 7.72
CA LYS A 137 8.88 3.20 8.29
C LYS A 137 10.18 3.83 7.76
N ARG A 138 11.15 2.99 7.39
CA ARG A 138 12.40 3.42 6.74
C ARG A 138 12.14 4.06 5.37
N VAL A 139 11.11 3.58 4.69
CA VAL A 139 10.74 4.01 3.33
C VAL A 139 9.76 5.17 3.43
N PHE A 140 8.61 4.92 4.05
CA PHE A 140 7.51 5.89 4.10
C PHE A 140 7.56 6.70 5.39
N LYS A 141 7.92 7.98 5.26
CA LYS A 141 8.08 8.90 6.41
C LYS A 141 6.77 9.22 7.12
N ASN A 142 5.64 8.94 6.47
CA ASN A 142 4.31 9.08 7.08
C ASN A 142 3.99 7.95 8.07
N ILE A 143 4.83 6.91 8.14
CA ILE A 143 4.68 5.78 9.04
C ILE A 143 5.63 5.97 10.21
N LYS A 144 5.10 6.01 11.43
CA LYS A 144 5.92 6.11 12.64
C LYS A 144 6.42 4.72 13.04
N GLU A 145 5.49 3.78 13.23
CA GLU A 145 5.79 2.39 13.60
C GLU A 145 4.58 1.48 13.40
N VAL A 146 4.84 0.18 13.31
CA VAL A 146 3.82 -0.87 13.42
C VAL A 146 3.76 -1.33 14.87
N ILE A 147 2.68 -0.97 15.56
CA ILE A 147 2.46 -1.26 16.98
C ILE A 147 2.17 -2.76 17.17
N SER A 148 1.32 -3.32 16.30
CA SER A 148 0.94 -4.72 16.36
C SER A 148 0.80 -5.30 14.96
N ARG A 149 1.21 -6.57 14.80
CA ARG A 149 1.04 -7.34 13.58
C ARG A 149 0.60 -8.75 13.92
N LYS A 150 -0.61 -9.10 13.51
CA LYS A 150 -1.16 -10.45 13.69
C LYS A 150 -1.46 -11.08 12.34
N VAL A 151 -0.73 -12.14 12.01
CA VAL A 151 -1.04 -12.97 10.84
C VAL A 151 -2.30 -13.77 11.14
N LEU A 152 -3.36 -13.53 10.39
CA LEU A 152 -4.63 -14.24 10.53
C LEU A 152 -4.66 -15.50 9.65
N VAL A 153 -4.17 -15.38 8.41
CA VAL A 153 -4.02 -16.50 7.45
C VAL A 153 -2.70 -16.36 6.72
N ASP A 154 -2.03 -17.50 6.49
CA ASP A 154 -0.83 -17.62 5.66
C ASP A 154 -0.98 -18.84 4.75
N GLU A 155 -1.20 -18.57 3.47
CA GLU A 155 -1.33 -19.57 2.39
C GLU A 155 -0.04 -19.65 1.55
N GLY A 156 1.08 -19.08 2.04
CA GLY A 156 2.34 -19.00 1.31
C GLY A 156 2.41 -17.72 0.50
N LEU A 157 1.85 -17.72 -0.72
CA LEU A 157 1.84 -16.57 -1.64
C LEU A 157 0.82 -15.50 -1.24
N ARG A 158 -0.18 -15.89 -0.45
CA ARG A 158 -1.18 -14.97 0.09
C ARG A 158 -1.14 -14.96 1.61
N GLN A 159 -1.19 -13.77 2.20
CA GLN A 159 -1.22 -13.59 3.65
C GLN A 159 -2.25 -12.52 4.02
N VAL A 160 -3.10 -12.83 5.01
CA VAL A 160 -4.02 -11.85 5.59
C VAL A 160 -3.51 -11.49 6.97
N VAL A 161 -3.27 -10.20 7.19
CA VAL A 161 -2.72 -9.68 8.44
C VAL A 161 -3.58 -8.57 9.01
N GLU A 162 -3.76 -8.56 10.31
CA GLU A 162 -4.33 -7.44 11.07
C GLU A 162 -3.16 -6.61 11.62
N LEU A 163 -3.14 -5.31 11.32
CA LEU A 163 -2.10 -4.38 11.71
C LEU A 163 -2.68 -3.24 12.55
N ASP A 164 -2.00 -2.90 13.65
CA ASP A 164 -2.13 -1.60 14.30
C ASP A 164 -0.91 -0.76 13.95
N GLN A 165 -1.13 0.37 13.29
CA GLN A 165 -0.05 1.22 12.78
C GLN A 165 -0.21 2.65 13.27
N ALA A 166 0.88 3.23 13.77
CA ALA A 166 0.97 4.64 14.07
C ALA A 166 1.44 5.40 12.83
N ALA A 167 0.63 6.31 12.32
CA ALA A 167 0.95 7.18 11.20
C ALA A 167 1.13 8.62 11.68
N ILE A 168 2.10 9.31 11.10
CA ILE A 168 2.34 10.73 11.36
C ILE A 168 1.41 11.53 10.46
N TRP A 169 0.61 12.39 11.07
CA TRP A 169 -0.23 13.35 10.39
C TRP A 169 0.40 14.74 10.49
N LYS A 170 0.71 15.35 9.35
CA LYS A 170 1.21 16.73 9.28
C LYS A 170 0.23 17.58 8.51
N PHE A 171 -0.40 18.52 9.19
CA PHE A 171 -1.40 19.39 8.59
C PHE A 171 -1.35 20.82 9.14
N LEU A 172 -1.16 21.81 8.25
CA LEU A 172 -0.87 23.21 8.56
C LEU A 172 0.24 23.33 9.62
N TRP A 173 -0.06 23.94 10.77
CA TRP A 173 0.84 24.14 11.90
C TRP A 173 0.70 23.04 12.96
N TRP A 174 -0.15 22.02 12.74
CA TRP A 174 -0.33 20.90 13.65
C TRP A 174 0.33 19.64 13.10
N SER A 175 1.02 18.93 13.98
CA SER A 175 1.52 17.58 13.71
C SER A 175 1.07 16.66 14.82
N GLY A 176 0.68 15.43 14.46
CA GLY A 176 0.17 14.46 15.41
C GLY A 176 0.47 13.03 14.95
N THR A 177 0.17 12.07 15.81
CA THR A 177 0.22 10.64 15.48
C THR A 177 -1.18 10.07 15.57
N ILE A 178 -1.61 9.38 14.53
CA ILE A 178 -2.89 8.66 14.49
C ILE A 178 -2.64 7.16 14.48
N SER A 179 -3.38 6.41 15.28
CA SER A 179 -3.35 4.94 15.24
C SER A 179 -4.45 4.45 14.32
N VAL A 180 -4.08 3.62 13.34
CA VAL A 180 -5.01 3.03 12.38
C VAL A 180 -4.92 1.50 12.49
N ASN A 181 -6.06 0.87 12.75
CA ASN A 181 -6.19 -0.59 12.75
C ASN A 181 -6.74 -1.04 11.39
N VAL A 182 -5.93 -1.78 10.63
CA VAL A 182 -6.25 -2.23 9.26
C VAL A 182 -6.11 -3.73 9.10
N LEU A 183 -7.02 -4.31 8.33
CA LEU A 183 -6.86 -5.64 7.76
C LEU A 183 -6.19 -5.50 6.39
N VAL A 184 -5.11 -6.22 6.18
CA VAL A 184 -4.34 -6.21 4.93
C VAL A 184 -4.34 -7.60 4.33
N ASP A 185 -4.80 -7.70 3.08
CA ASP A 185 -4.70 -8.87 2.23
C ASP A 185 -3.54 -8.68 1.26
N GLN A 186 -2.47 -9.42 1.50
CA GLN A 186 -1.25 -9.42 0.70
C GLN A 186 -1.32 -10.62 -0.24
N ASN A 187 -1.38 -10.38 -1.54
CA ASN A 187 -1.33 -11.43 -2.55
C ASN A 187 -0.11 -11.25 -3.47
N ARG A 188 0.84 -12.18 -3.41
CA ARG A 188 2.05 -12.15 -4.24
C ARG A 188 1.81 -12.66 -5.66
N GLU A 189 0.78 -13.47 -5.90
CA GLU A 189 0.51 -14.01 -7.25
C GLU A 189 0.17 -12.91 -8.27
N ASP A 190 -0.55 -11.87 -7.83
CA ASP A 190 -0.95 -10.73 -8.66
C ASP A 190 -0.34 -9.40 -8.21
N HIS A 191 0.70 -9.47 -7.36
CA HIS A 191 1.38 -8.34 -6.72
C HIS A 191 0.43 -7.27 -6.19
N SER A 192 -0.69 -7.70 -5.57
CA SER A 192 -1.66 -6.80 -4.97
C SER A 192 -1.58 -6.80 -3.45
N MET A 193 -1.77 -5.61 -2.86
CA MET A 193 -1.93 -5.46 -1.42
C MET A 193 -3.15 -4.58 -1.16
N LYS A 194 -4.18 -5.17 -0.60
CA LYS A 194 -5.45 -4.50 -0.29
C LYS A 194 -5.51 -4.27 1.20
N PHE A 195 -5.97 -3.11 1.62
CA PHE A 195 -6.14 -2.78 3.03
C PHE A 195 -7.50 -2.17 3.30
N LYS A 196 -8.03 -2.45 4.48
CA LYS A 196 -9.30 -1.91 4.95
C LYS A 196 -9.27 -1.70 6.45
N GLN A 197 -9.71 -0.52 6.88
CA GLN A 197 -9.91 -0.20 8.28
C GLN A 197 -10.89 -1.17 8.95
N VAL A 198 -10.54 -1.64 10.13
CA VAL A 198 -11.35 -2.58 10.92
C VAL A 198 -12.05 -1.85 12.06
N LYS A 199 -11.37 -0.92 12.74
CA LYS A 199 -11.93 -0.12 13.84
C LYS A 199 -12.04 1.34 13.44
N THR A 200 -13.23 1.91 13.61
CA THR A 200 -13.46 3.34 13.45
C THR A 200 -12.70 4.13 14.52
N GLY A 201 -12.17 5.28 14.14
CA GLY A 201 -11.38 6.14 15.02
C GLY A 201 -11.22 7.51 14.40
N PHE A 202 -9.98 7.93 14.13
CA PHE A 202 -9.71 9.19 13.41
C PHE A 202 -10.29 9.21 11.98
N MET A 203 -10.41 8.03 11.36
CA MET A 203 -11.05 7.84 10.05
C MET A 203 -12.37 7.10 10.20
N GLU A 204 -13.36 7.50 9.40
CA GLU A 204 -14.61 6.78 9.17
C GLU A 204 -14.43 5.71 8.08
N LYS A 205 -13.66 6.03 7.03
CA LYS A 205 -13.24 5.07 5.99
C LYS A 205 -11.77 5.25 5.69
N PHE A 206 -11.06 4.13 5.64
CA PHE A 206 -9.69 4.08 5.18
C PHE A 206 -9.47 2.72 4.51
N GLU A 207 -9.60 2.70 3.19
CA GLU A 207 -9.51 1.48 2.38
C GLU A 207 -8.65 1.76 1.15
N GLY A 208 -7.96 0.76 0.64
CA GLY A 208 -7.21 0.93 -0.59
C GLY A 208 -6.61 -0.35 -1.15
N CYS A 209 -6.01 -0.22 -2.33
CA CYS A 209 -5.39 -1.29 -3.09
C CYS A 209 -4.12 -0.75 -3.76
N TRP A 210 -2.98 -1.30 -3.35
CA TRP A 210 -1.76 -1.27 -4.14
C TRP A 210 -1.81 -2.38 -5.18
N ARG A 211 -1.37 -2.06 -6.39
CA ARG A 211 -1.15 -3.01 -7.48
C ARG A 211 0.17 -2.72 -8.15
N VAL A 212 0.94 -3.75 -8.44
CA VAL A 212 2.20 -3.65 -9.15
C VAL A 212 2.12 -4.52 -10.39
N GLU A 213 2.29 -3.92 -11.57
CA GLU A 213 2.19 -4.62 -12.85
C GLU A 213 3.55 -4.58 -13.57
N PRO A 214 3.96 -5.64 -14.29
CA PRO A 214 5.22 -5.65 -15.02
C PRO A 214 5.19 -4.70 -16.22
N LEU A 215 6.34 -4.05 -16.48
CA LEU A 215 6.59 -3.23 -17.68
C LEU A 215 7.89 -3.70 -18.35
N PHE A 216 7.83 -4.01 -19.64
CA PHE A 216 9.01 -4.39 -20.41
C PHE A 216 9.78 -3.14 -20.87
N VAL A 217 10.97 -2.93 -20.31
CA VAL A 217 11.76 -1.71 -20.55
C VAL A 217 12.47 -1.79 -21.90
N ASP A 218 13.10 -2.94 -22.17
CA ASP A 218 13.94 -3.13 -23.35
C ASP A 218 13.16 -3.78 -24.52
N GLU A 219 11.85 -3.53 -24.61
CA GLU A 219 10.96 -4.04 -25.68
C GLU A 219 11.51 -3.74 -27.09
N LYS A 220 12.21 -2.61 -27.26
CA LYS A 220 12.79 -2.19 -28.54
C LYS A 220 13.77 -3.21 -29.14
N LEU A 221 14.40 -4.03 -28.29
CA LEU A 221 15.31 -5.11 -28.74
C LEU A 221 14.57 -6.24 -29.47
N CYS A 222 13.25 -6.34 -29.27
CA CYS A 222 12.42 -7.40 -29.84
C CYS A 222 11.82 -7.04 -31.21
N PHE A 223 12.14 -5.85 -31.74
CA PHE A 223 11.68 -5.41 -33.06
C PHE A 223 11.99 -6.45 -34.15
N PRO A 224 11.06 -6.75 -35.08
CA PRO A 224 9.78 -6.07 -35.34
C PRO A 224 8.59 -6.51 -34.48
N TYR A 225 8.78 -7.45 -33.54
CA TYR A 225 7.69 -8.05 -32.77
C TYR A 225 7.55 -7.40 -31.39
N LYS A 226 6.30 -7.17 -30.96
CA LYS A 226 6.00 -6.70 -29.61
C LYS A 226 5.71 -7.90 -28.70
N PRO A 227 6.54 -8.18 -27.68
CA PRO A 227 6.33 -9.28 -26.76
C PRO A 227 5.06 -9.03 -25.93
N LYS A 228 4.21 -10.05 -25.83
CA LYS A 228 2.96 -9.99 -25.03
C LYS A 228 3.09 -10.71 -23.72
N THR A 229 3.93 -11.73 -23.67
CA THR A 229 4.20 -12.52 -22.47
C THR A 229 5.63 -12.34 -22.01
N TRP A 230 5.88 -12.68 -20.74
CA TRP A 230 7.23 -12.74 -20.19
C TRP A 230 8.12 -13.72 -20.95
N ALA A 231 7.57 -14.85 -21.40
CA ALA A 231 8.34 -15.86 -22.14
C ALA A 231 8.83 -15.30 -23.49
N ASP A 232 7.96 -14.62 -24.23
CA ASP A 232 8.33 -13.94 -25.48
C ASP A 232 9.43 -12.90 -25.24
N TYR A 233 9.25 -12.10 -24.18
CA TYR A 233 10.20 -11.06 -23.80
C TYR A 233 11.57 -11.63 -23.41
N HIS A 234 11.58 -12.72 -22.64
CA HIS A 234 12.79 -13.40 -22.22
C HIS A 234 13.55 -13.96 -23.42
N LEU A 235 12.85 -14.57 -24.38
CA LEU A 235 13.44 -15.11 -25.60
C LEU A 235 14.05 -14.01 -26.47
N CYS A 236 13.31 -12.95 -26.77
CA CYS A 236 13.80 -11.90 -27.69
C CYS A 236 14.92 -11.05 -27.08
N THR A 237 14.95 -10.87 -25.76
CA THR A 237 16.03 -10.14 -25.08
C THR A 237 17.23 -11.01 -24.69
N GLY A 238 17.22 -12.30 -25.05
CA GLY A 238 18.26 -13.25 -24.63
C GLY A 238 18.39 -13.38 -23.11
N GLY A 239 17.28 -13.15 -22.40
CA GLY A 239 17.19 -13.19 -20.95
C GLY A 239 17.78 -12.01 -20.19
N LYS A 240 18.22 -10.96 -20.90
CA LYS A 240 18.83 -9.75 -20.30
C LYS A 240 17.89 -8.55 -20.25
N GLY A 241 16.65 -8.69 -20.72
CA GLY A 241 15.66 -7.62 -20.71
C GLY A 241 15.26 -7.23 -19.30
N ARG A 242 15.30 -5.93 -19.00
CA ARG A 242 14.88 -5.37 -17.71
C ARG A 242 13.37 -5.26 -17.62
N ILE A 243 12.84 -5.66 -16.48
CA ILE A 243 11.44 -5.49 -16.13
C ILE A 243 11.32 -4.37 -15.09
N ALA A 244 10.58 -3.33 -15.44
CA ALA A 244 10.13 -2.26 -14.55
C ALA A 244 8.73 -2.57 -14.01
N SER A 245 8.19 -1.68 -13.18
CA SER A 245 6.89 -1.82 -12.56
C SER A 245 5.99 -0.62 -12.83
N ARG A 246 4.74 -0.86 -13.16
CA ARG A 246 3.67 0.12 -13.03
C ARG A 246 3.02 -0.04 -11.66
N VAL A 247 3.15 0.97 -10.82
CA VAL A 247 2.58 0.99 -9.48
C VAL A 247 1.30 1.80 -9.51
N SER A 248 0.20 1.22 -9.04
CA SER A 248 -1.07 1.89 -8.87
C SER A 248 -1.52 1.84 -7.41
N LEU A 249 -2.06 2.95 -6.91
CA LEU A 249 -2.71 3.02 -5.61
C LEU A 249 -4.10 3.62 -5.78
N ASP A 250 -5.12 2.82 -5.47
CA ASP A 250 -6.50 3.27 -5.30
C ASP A 250 -6.80 3.36 -3.82
N GLN A 251 -7.32 4.50 -3.36
CA GLN A 251 -7.59 4.71 -1.94
C GLN A 251 -8.87 5.51 -1.71
N LEU A 252 -9.62 5.08 -0.71
CA LEU A 252 -10.83 5.70 -0.21
C LEU A 252 -10.58 6.19 1.21
N ILE A 253 -10.69 7.51 1.40
CA ILE A 253 -10.43 8.16 2.70
C ILE A 253 -11.65 8.98 3.08
N GLN A 254 -12.11 8.83 4.31
CA GLN A 254 -13.15 9.66 4.91
C GLN A 254 -12.75 9.93 6.35
N PRO A 255 -12.41 11.18 6.73
CA PRO A 255 -12.15 11.53 8.12
C PRO A 255 -13.46 11.49 8.92
N ALA A 256 -13.37 11.05 10.19
CA ALA A 256 -14.53 11.02 11.08
C ALA A 256 -15.00 12.42 11.49
N ILE A 257 -14.09 13.39 11.49
CA ILE A 257 -14.38 14.81 11.76
C ILE A 257 -14.27 15.57 10.45
N VAL A 258 -15.36 16.26 10.09
CA VAL A 258 -15.41 17.10 8.89
C VAL A 258 -14.55 18.34 9.13
N PRO A 259 -13.56 18.64 8.25
CA PRO A 259 -12.75 19.85 8.42
C PRO A 259 -13.60 21.12 8.19
N PRO A 260 -13.15 22.29 8.66
CA PRO A 260 -13.85 23.54 8.39
C PRO A 260 -13.94 23.84 6.86
N PRO A 261 -15.01 24.49 6.39
CA PRO A 261 -15.16 24.86 4.97
C PRO A 261 -14.04 25.78 4.46
N PRO A 262 -13.67 25.73 3.15
CA PRO A 262 -14.21 24.85 2.10
C PRO A 262 -13.60 23.44 2.11
N ILE A 263 -14.40 22.46 2.57
CA ILE A 263 -14.01 21.07 2.86
C ILE A 263 -13.35 20.38 1.66
N SER A 264 -13.93 20.53 0.47
CA SER A 264 -13.54 19.77 -0.72
C SER A 264 -12.18 20.19 -1.27
N TRP A 265 -11.90 21.50 -1.34
CA TRP A 265 -10.61 22.02 -1.80
C TRP A 265 -9.48 21.60 -0.85
N TYR A 266 -9.75 21.73 0.45
CA TYR A 266 -8.84 21.38 1.53
C TYR A 266 -8.47 19.89 1.53
N LEU A 267 -9.47 19.00 1.55
CA LEU A 267 -9.23 17.55 1.58
C LEU A 267 -8.52 17.09 0.32
N ARG A 268 -8.86 17.69 -0.83
CA ARG A 268 -8.20 17.41 -2.10
C ARG A 268 -6.71 17.78 -2.04
N GLY A 269 -6.38 18.99 -1.57
CA GLY A 269 -5.00 19.47 -1.50
C GLY A 269 -4.12 18.64 -0.56
N ILE A 270 -4.63 18.33 0.63
CA ILE A 270 -3.88 17.55 1.63
C ILE A 270 -3.69 16.12 1.16
N THR A 271 -4.77 15.49 0.68
CA THR A 271 -4.68 14.10 0.21
C THR A 271 -3.70 14.00 -0.95
N ALA A 272 -3.74 14.95 -1.90
CA ALA A 272 -2.77 15.00 -2.99
C ALA A 272 -1.33 15.13 -2.47
N LYS A 273 -1.06 16.09 -1.58
CA LYS A 273 0.29 16.34 -1.05
C LYS A 273 0.83 15.18 -0.22
N THR A 274 0.02 14.61 0.67
CA THR A 274 0.40 13.46 1.49
C THR A 274 0.73 12.24 0.62
N THR A 275 -0.06 12.06 -0.45
CA THR A 275 0.18 10.97 -1.41
C THR A 275 1.42 11.22 -2.25
N GLU A 276 1.63 12.45 -2.72
CA GLU A 276 2.84 12.82 -3.44
C GLU A 276 4.09 12.53 -2.62
N MET A 277 4.10 12.88 -1.32
CA MET A 277 5.18 12.51 -0.40
C MET A 277 5.37 10.99 -0.30
N LEU A 278 4.27 10.23 -0.16
CA LEU A 278 4.30 8.76 -0.08
C LEU A 278 4.94 8.13 -1.33
N ILE A 279 4.62 8.66 -2.52
CA ILE A 279 5.15 8.16 -3.79
C ILE A 279 6.60 8.58 -3.98
N ASN A 280 6.96 9.81 -3.61
CA ASN A 280 8.34 10.28 -3.65
C ASN A 280 9.25 9.47 -2.71
N ASP A 281 8.73 9.08 -1.54
CA ASP A 281 9.42 8.18 -0.62
C ASP A 281 9.67 6.79 -1.25
N LEU A 282 8.68 6.24 -1.96
CA LEU A 282 8.86 4.99 -2.73
C LEU A 282 9.92 5.15 -3.82
N LEU A 283 9.82 6.20 -4.63
CA LEU A 283 10.77 6.48 -5.73
C LEU A 283 12.19 6.64 -5.18
N ALA A 284 12.37 7.38 -4.08
CA ALA A 284 13.66 7.56 -3.42
C ALA A 284 14.26 6.23 -2.96
N GLU A 285 13.46 5.34 -2.36
CA GLU A 285 13.92 4.01 -1.96
C GLU A 285 14.29 3.15 -3.17
N THR A 286 13.53 3.23 -4.27
CA THR A 286 13.85 2.47 -5.49
C THR A 286 15.15 2.95 -6.12
N ALA A 287 15.38 4.27 -6.15
CA ALA A 287 16.64 4.85 -6.60
C ALA A 287 17.80 4.43 -5.68
N ARG A 288 17.57 4.35 -4.35
CA ARG A 288 18.56 3.84 -3.40
C ARG A 288 18.91 2.38 -3.68
N ILE A 289 17.94 1.52 -3.95
CA ILE A 289 18.16 0.11 -4.30
C ILE A 289 18.96 0.03 -5.60
N ARG A 290 18.55 0.76 -6.65
CA ARG A 290 19.30 0.84 -7.92
C ARG A 290 20.76 1.27 -7.75
N ARG A 291 21.06 2.21 -6.86
CA ARG A 291 22.44 2.66 -6.56
C ARG A 291 23.20 1.70 -5.64
N GLY A 292 22.54 1.09 -4.66
CA GLY A 292 23.15 0.10 -3.76
C GLY A 292 23.60 -1.15 -4.52
N LEU A 293 22.90 -1.47 -5.60
CA LEU A 293 23.27 -2.47 -6.58
C LEU A 293 24.61 -2.17 -7.30
N ASP A 294 25.04 -0.91 -7.42
CA ASP A 294 26.32 -0.51 -8.01
C ASP A 294 27.52 -0.69 -7.05
N THR A 295 27.28 -0.74 -5.73
CA THR A 295 28.32 -0.72 -4.68
C THR A 295 28.80 -2.13 -4.27
N ALA A 296 28.21 -3.20 -4.82
CA ALA A 296 28.58 -4.58 -4.52
C ALA A 296 29.90 -5.05 -5.18
N ARG A 297 30.92 -4.17 -5.26
CA ARG A 297 32.32 -4.59 -5.43
C ARG A 297 32.95 -4.63 -4.03
N PRO A 298 33.44 -5.79 -3.55
CA PRO A 298 34.00 -5.87 -2.21
C PRO A 298 35.35 -5.16 -2.21
N ASN A 299 35.45 -4.04 -1.49
CA ASN A 299 36.73 -3.60 -1.00
C ASN A 299 36.68 -3.63 0.52
N GLU A 300 37.61 -4.41 1.06
CA GLU A 300 37.82 -4.69 2.46
C GLU A 300 38.17 -3.44 3.27
N LYS A 301 37.94 -3.60 4.58
CA LYS A 301 38.39 -2.79 5.72
C LYS A 301 37.45 -1.68 6.16
N LEU A 302 36.67 -1.97 7.19
CA LEU A 302 36.72 -1.14 8.39
C LEU A 302 36.39 -1.97 9.64
N GLU A 303 37.38 -2.06 10.53
CA GLU A 303 37.23 -2.64 11.86
C GLU A 303 36.36 -1.75 12.75
N GLU A 304 35.39 -2.42 13.37
CA GLU A 304 35.10 -2.40 14.81
C GLU A 304 34.97 -1.05 15.50
N MET A 305 33.76 -0.46 15.43
CA MET A 305 33.10 0.11 16.61
C MET A 305 31.60 0.39 16.33
N CYS A 306 30.72 -0.63 16.32
CA CYS A 306 29.25 -0.51 16.56
C CYS A 306 28.49 -1.86 16.42
N ARG A 307 28.79 -2.86 17.28
CA ARG A 307 28.14 -4.20 17.21
C ARG A 307 26.61 -4.20 17.39
N GLU A 308 25.99 -3.14 17.91
CA GLU A 308 24.53 -3.07 18.09
C GLU A 308 23.80 -2.36 16.94
N ILE A 309 24.48 -1.46 16.21
CA ILE A 309 23.90 -0.76 15.05
C ILE A 309 24.08 -1.60 13.77
N GLU A 310 25.13 -2.41 13.69
CA GLU A 310 25.35 -3.33 12.58
C GLU A 310 24.31 -4.46 12.52
N ASP A 311 23.90 -5.02 13.67
CA ASP A 311 22.94 -6.13 13.71
C ASP A 311 21.56 -5.71 13.16
N ASP A 312 21.05 -4.54 13.55
CA ASP A 312 19.79 -4.01 13.01
C ASP A 312 19.91 -3.65 11.51
N CYS A 313 21.04 -3.06 11.09
CA CYS A 313 21.29 -2.72 9.69
C CYS A 313 21.43 -3.96 8.79
N GLN A 314 22.01 -5.06 9.28
CA GLN A 314 22.12 -6.33 8.55
C GLN A 314 20.78 -7.06 8.47
N ILE A 315 19.99 -7.05 9.55
CA ILE A 315 18.61 -7.57 9.54
C ILE A 315 17.77 -6.85 8.47
N ASP A 316 17.94 -5.54 8.33
CA ASP A 316 17.21 -4.71 7.36
C ASP A 316 17.55 -5.01 5.89
N GLN A 317 18.67 -5.70 5.62
CA GLN A 317 19.05 -6.11 4.26
C GLN A 317 18.39 -7.42 3.83
N ILE A 318 17.81 -8.20 4.76
CA ILE A 318 17.15 -9.48 4.46
C ILE A 318 15.84 -9.21 3.70
N SER A 319 15.76 -9.54 2.42
CA SER A 319 14.56 -9.32 1.58
C SER A 319 13.34 -10.12 2.02
N ASN A 320 13.55 -11.30 2.61
CA ASN A 320 12.48 -12.17 3.07
C ASN A 320 11.86 -11.69 4.39
N ILE A 321 10.64 -11.15 4.31
CA ILE A 321 9.89 -10.62 5.46
C ILE A 321 9.76 -11.67 6.58
N LYS A 322 9.49 -12.95 6.24
CA LYS A 322 9.28 -14.00 7.24
C LYS A 322 10.56 -14.28 8.02
N GLU A 323 11.69 -14.31 7.31
CA GLU A 323 13.01 -14.52 7.90
C GLU A 323 13.39 -13.35 8.81
N ARG A 324 13.29 -12.11 8.31
CA ARG A 324 13.59 -10.89 9.06
C ARG A 324 12.83 -10.83 10.39
N TRP A 325 11.54 -11.13 10.38
CA TRP A 325 10.71 -11.16 11.60
C TRP A 325 10.99 -12.35 12.50
N SER A 326 11.40 -13.49 11.95
CA SER A 326 11.83 -14.61 12.76
C SER A 326 13.10 -14.26 13.54
N LEU A 327 14.04 -13.58 12.90
CA LEU A 327 15.32 -13.16 13.47
C LEU A 327 15.12 -12.10 14.56
N ARG A 328 14.34 -11.05 14.29
CA ARG A 328 14.00 -10.03 15.30
C ARG A 328 13.33 -10.61 16.53
N ARG A 329 12.40 -11.57 16.37
CA ARG A 329 11.77 -12.26 17.51
C ARG A 329 12.76 -13.11 18.31
N ARG A 330 13.79 -13.66 17.68
CA ARG A 330 14.87 -14.38 18.38
C ARG A 330 15.76 -13.41 19.15
N ASN A 331 16.17 -12.30 18.52
CA ASN A 331 17.03 -11.29 19.14
C ASN A 331 16.34 -10.62 20.34
N ALA A 332 15.07 -10.24 20.21
CA ALA A 332 14.29 -9.67 21.33
C ALA A 332 14.19 -10.63 22.53
N LYS A 333 14.02 -11.94 22.28
CA LYS A 333 14.01 -12.96 23.34
C LYS A 333 15.39 -13.13 23.99
N GLN A 334 16.47 -13.04 23.21
CA GLN A 334 17.83 -13.13 23.73
C GLN A 334 18.19 -11.90 24.58
N HIS A 335 17.80 -10.69 24.17
CA HIS A 335 17.96 -9.47 24.98
C HIS A 335 17.19 -9.56 26.29
N HIS A 336 15.94 -10.01 26.25
CA HIS A 336 15.15 -10.19 27.47
C HIS A 336 15.75 -11.24 28.41
N LYS A 337 16.33 -12.32 27.86
CA LYS A 337 17.03 -13.34 28.67
C LYS A 337 18.30 -12.81 29.31
N ARG A 338 19.10 -11.99 28.59
CA ARG A 338 20.33 -11.37 29.12
C ARG A 338 20.04 -10.41 30.28
N LEU A 339 18.96 -9.63 30.19
CA LEU A 339 18.50 -8.70 31.24
C LEU A 339 17.97 -9.38 32.50
N LEU A 340 17.65 -10.68 32.44
CA LEU A 340 17.18 -11.47 33.59
C LEU A 340 18.31 -12.29 34.24
N THR A 341 19.50 -12.31 33.64
CA THR A 341 20.66 -13.10 34.08
C THR A 341 21.88 -12.25 34.45
N GLY A 342 21.75 -10.93 34.41
CA GLY A 342 22.69 -9.96 34.99
C GLY A 342 21.97 -9.16 36.05
#